data_AF-A0A2H0QVP0-F1
#
_entry.id   AF-A0A2H0QVP0-F1
#
_cell.length_a   1.000
_cell.length_b   1.000
_cell.length_c   1.000
_cell.angle_alpha   90.00
_cell.angle_beta   90.00
_cell.angle_gamma   90.00
#
_symmetry.space_group_name_H-M   'P 1'
#
loop_
_entity.id
_entity.type
_entity.pdbx_description
1 polymer ?
#
loop_
_entity_poly.entity_id
_entity_poly.type
_entity_poly.pdbx_seq_one_letter_code
_entity_poly.pdbx_strand_id
1 'polypeptide(L)' 'MEGEIMNNVEAARLIAKGLTSLSMFGSGIGEGYLIGKALEAIGRNPDQTGSIFSKMIIGVAMAESTAIYALVMFFII' A
#
# COMPACT_ATOMS: atom_id res chain seq x y z
N MET A 1 -14.67 -37.26 -0.02
CA MET A 1 -13.84 -36.67 1.05
C MET A 1 -12.76 -35.75 0.46
N GLU A 2 -11.88 -36.19 -0.44
CA GLU A 2 -10.84 -35.32 -1.06
C GLU A 2 -11.39 -34.13 -1.85
N GLY A 3 -12.44 -34.32 -2.66
CA GLY A 3 -13.02 -33.22 -3.46
C GLY A 3 -13.64 -32.10 -2.61
N GLU A 4 -14.18 -32.43 -1.44
CA GLU A 4 -14.74 -31.46 -0.50
C GLU A 4 -13.64 -30.66 0.21
N ILE A 5 -12.55 -31.34 0.60
CA ILE A 5 -11.36 -30.69 1.16
C ILE A 5 -10.75 -29.72 0.15
N MET A 6 -10.64 -30.12 -1.13
CA MET A 6 -10.09 -29.26 -2.18
C MET A 6 -10.92 -27.98 -2.38
N ASN A 7 -12.25 -28.09 -2.33
CA ASN A 7 -13.14 -26.96 -2.47
C ASN A 7 -13.03 -25.98 -1.28
N ASN A 8 -12.91 -26.51 -0.06
CA ASN A 8 -12.71 -25.70 1.14
C ASN A 8 -11.38 -24.95 1.13
N VAL A 9 -10.32 -25.57 0.62
CA VAL A 9 -9.00 -24.92 0.45
C VAL A 9 -9.08 -23.78 -0.56
N GLU A 10 -9.76 -23.99 -1.69
CA GLU A 10 -9.91 -22.93 -2.70
C GLU A 10 -10.74 -21.75 -2.19
N ALA A 11 -11.85 -22.02 -1.47
CA ALA A 11 -12.63 -20.98 -0.83
C ALA A 11 -11.80 -20.15 0.17
N ALA A 12 -10.96 -20.81 0.97
CA ALA A 12 -10.06 -20.13 1.90
C ALA A 12 -9.03 -19.24 1.19
N ARG A 13 -8.46 -19.70 0.06
CA ARG A 13 -7.53 -18.91 -0.77
C ARG A 13 -8.19 -17.65 -1.33
N LEU A 14 -9.41 -17.78 -1.87
CA LEU A 14 -10.14 -16.64 -2.43
C LEU A 14 -10.47 -15.59 -1.37
N ILE A 15 -10.85 -16.01 -0.16
CA ILE A 15 -11.09 -15.10 0.97
C ILE A 15 -9.77 -14.42 1.37
N ALA A 16 -8.68 -15.17 1.52
CA ALA A 16 -7.37 -14.61 1.87
C ALA A 16 -6.89 -13.58 0.83
N LYS A 17 -7.06 -13.86 -0.47
CA LYS A 17 -6.83 -12.90 -1.56
C LYS A 17 -7.66 -11.63 -1.39
N GLY A 18 -8.96 -11.76 -1.13
CA GLY A 18 -9.82 -10.61 -0.84
C GLY A 18 -9.30 -9.76 0.33
N LEU A 19 -8.85 -10.39 1.41
CA LEU A 19 -8.30 -9.70 2.57
C LEU A 19 -6.98 -8.97 2.28
N THR A 20 -6.10 -9.53 1.44
CA THR A 20 -4.85 -8.84 1.06
C THR A 20 -5.09 -7.50 0.36
N SER A 21 -6.22 -7.36 -0.36
CA SER A 21 -6.58 -6.09 -1.02
C SER A 21 -6.85 -4.94 -0.03
N LEU A 22 -7.18 -5.26 1.23
CA LEU A 22 -7.42 -4.24 2.26
C LEU A 22 -6.16 -3.46 2.66
N SER A 23 -4.97 -3.98 2.34
CA SER A 23 -3.70 -3.26 2.51
C SER A 23 -3.67 -1.90 1.78
N MET A 24 -4.40 -1.78 0.67
CA MET A 24 -4.47 -0.57 -0.15
C MET A 24 -5.01 0.64 0.65
N PHE A 25 -5.89 0.40 1.62
CA PHE A 25 -6.40 1.47 2.50
C PHE A 25 -5.28 2.07 3.35
N GLY A 26 -4.37 1.25 3.85
CA GLY A 26 -3.22 1.70 4.64
C GLY A 26 -2.27 2.57 3.83
N SER A 27 -1.92 2.12 2.61
CA SER A 27 -1.05 2.90 1.71
C SER A 27 -1.71 4.21 1.30
N GLY A 28 -2.95 4.17 0.81
CA GLY A 28 -3.65 5.37 0.33
C GLY A 28 -3.84 6.44 1.42
N ILE A 29 -4.15 6.05 2.65
CA ILE A 29 -4.26 7.00 3.78
C ILE A 29 -2.88 7.54 4.16
N GLY A 30 -1.87 6.67 4.26
CA GLY A 30 -0.50 7.07 4.63
C GLY A 30 0.13 8.02 3.63
N GLU A 31 0.03 7.71 2.34
CA GLU A 31 0.50 8.55 1.24
C GLU A 31 -0.26 9.88 1.19
N GLY A 32 -1.59 9.85 1.30
CA GLY A 32 -2.40 11.07 1.31
C GLY A 32 -1.99 12.02 2.44
N TYR A 33 -1.76 11.50 3.64
CA TYR A 33 -1.27 12.29 4.77
C TYR A 33 0.15 12.84 4.53
N LEU A 34 1.07 11.99 4.08
CA LEU A 34 2.46 12.35 3.83
C LEU A 34 2.57 13.43 2.75
N ILE A 35 1.87 13.25 1.62
CA ILE A 35 1.84 14.21 0.51
C ILE A 35 1.20 15.51 0.96
N GLY A 36 0.09 15.46 1.70
CA GLY A 36 -0.55 16.65 2.27
C GLY A 36 0.42 17.47 3.12
N LYS A 37 1.22 16.82 3.96
CA LYS A 37 2.24 17.49 4.79
C LYS A 37 3.40 18.04 3.99
N ALA A 38 3.83 17.35 2.93
CA ALA A 38 4.85 17.87 2.03
C ALA A 38 4.36 19.14 1.31
N LEU A 39 3.11 19.16 0.84
CA LEU A 39 2.50 20.32 0.19
C LEU A 39 2.35 21.51 1.15
N GLU A 40 1.91 21.28 2.38
CA GLU A 40 1.88 22.31 3.43
C GLU A 40 3.29 22.88 3.69
N ALA A 41 4.32 22.04 3.75
CA ALA A 41 5.70 22.45 3.98
C ALA A 41 6.26 23.26 2.80
N ILE A 42 5.96 22.86 1.56
CA ILE A 42 6.31 23.60 0.34
C ILE A 42 5.64 24.97 0.33
N GLY A 43 4.34 25.04 0.66
CA GLY A 43 3.61 26.32 0.71
C GLY A 43 4.20 27.30 1.73
N ARG A 44 4.77 26.80 2.84
CA ARG A 44 5.46 27.62 3.85
C ARG A 44 6.90 27.99 3.46
N ASN A 45 7.59 27.14 2.69
CA ASN A 45 8.99 27.32 2.30
C ASN A 45 9.21 27.01 0.81
N PRO A 46 8.79 27.91 -0.10
CA PRO A 46 8.84 27.66 -1.55
C PRO A 46 10.26 27.37 -2.07
N ASP A 47 11.27 28.02 -1.49
CA ASP A 47 12.68 27.84 -1.87
C ASP A 47 13.20 26.42 -1.60
N GLN A 48 12.55 25.67 -0.70
CA GLN A 48 12.93 24.29 -0.37
C GLN A 48 12.16 23.22 -1.15
N THR A 49 11.38 23.60 -2.16
CA THR A 49 10.52 22.67 -2.92
C THR A 49 11.25 21.43 -3.40
N GLY A 50 12.43 21.58 -4.03
CA GLY A 50 13.18 20.43 -4.56
C GLY A 50 13.62 19.44 -3.48
N SER A 51 14.06 19.94 -2.32
CA SER A 51 14.47 19.12 -1.17
C SER A 51 13.28 18.39 -0.54
N ILE A 52 12.16 19.10 -0.34
CA ILE A 52 10.95 18.52 0.24
C ILE A 52 10.35 17.48 -0.71
N PHE A 53 10.26 17.77 -2.01
CA PHE A 53 9.74 16.84 -3.00
C PHE A 53 10.57 15.56 -3.06
N SER A 54 11.90 15.66 -3.08
CA SER A 54 12.78 14.48 -3.09
C SER A 54 12.56 13.58 -1.86
N LYS A 55 12.44 14.18 -0.67
CA LYS A 55 12.15 13.45 0.58
C LYS A 55 10.76 12.86 0.59
N MET A 56 9.77 13.58 0.05
CA MET A 56 8.40 13.10 -0.11
C MET A 56 8.37 11.83 -0.97
N ILE A 57 9.03 11.82 -2.12
CA ILE A 57 9.08 10.64 -3.01
C ILE A 57 9.72 9.43 -2.31
N ILE A 58 10.79 9.62 -1.54
CA ILE A 58 11.39 8.53 -0.74
C ILE A 58 10.36 7.99 0.27
N GLY A 59 9.65 8.88 0.97
CA GLY A 59 8.62 8.49 1.93
C GLY A 59 7.43 7.76 1.29
N VAL A 60 6.95 8.23 0.13
CA VAL A 60 5.91 7.57 -0.66
C VAL A 60 6.38 6.17 -1.09
N ALA A 61 7.59 6.05 -1.63
CA ALA A 61 8.12 4.75 -2.04
C ALA A 61 8.23 3.74 -0.87
N MET A 62 8.57 4.22 0.33
CA MET A 62 8.58 3.39 1.52
C MET A 62 7.16 2.96 1.93
N ALA A 63 6.19 3.87 1.90
CA ALA A 63 4.79 3.55 2.20
C ALA A 63 4.24 2.52 1.19
N GLU A 64 4.48 2.74 -0.09
CA GLU A 64 3.98 1.90 -1.19
C GLU A 64 4.58 0.49 -1.19
N SER A 65 5.77 0.31 -0.61
CA SER A 65 6.38 -1.03 -0.47
C SER A 65 5.46 -2.04 0.24
N THR A 66 4.64 -1.56 1.18
CA THR A 66 3.67 -2.40 1.89
C THR A 66 2.52 -2.87 0.99
N ALA A 67 2.04 -2.01 0.09
CA ALA A 67 1.02 -2.35 -0.91
C ALA A 67 1.59 -3.34 -1.93
N ILE A 68 2.84 -3.17 -2.36
CA ILE A 68 3.51 -4.11 -3.27
C ILE A 68 3.66 -5.49 -2.61
N TYR A 69 4.06 -5.58 -1.34
CA TYR A 69 4.14 -6.88 -0.66
C TYR A 69 2.78 -7.56 -0.55
N ALA A 70 1.71 -6.82 -0.30
CA ALA A 70 0.36 -7.39 -0.29
C ALA A 70 -0.09 -7.85 -1.69
N LEU A 71 0.25 -7.12 -2.74
CA LEU A 71 0.01 -7.53 -4.12
C LEU A 71 0.78 -8.81 -4.48
N VAL A 72 2.03 -8.93 -4.06
CA VAL A 72 2.82 -10.15 -4.23
C VAL A 72 2.17 -11.34 -3.50
N MET A 73 1.73 -11.14 -2.26
CA MET A 73 1.01 -12.16 -1.50
C MET A 73 -0.31 -12.58 -2.19
N PHE A 74 -1.04 -11.64 -2.78
CA PHE A 74 -2.27 -11.93 -3.54
C PHE A 74 -2.04 -12.93 -4.69
N PHE A 75 -0.92 -12.81 -5.41
CA PHE A 75 -0.61 -13.71 -6.52
C PHE A 75 -0.06 -15.07 -6.10
N ILE A 76 0.53 -15.17 -4.91
CA ILE A 76 1.16 -16.41 -4.42
C ILE A 76 0.17 -17.30 -3.64
N ILE A 77 -0.82 -16.69 -2.98
CA ILE A 77 -1.90 -17.41 -2.26
C ILE A 77 -2.80 -18.15 -3.25
#